data_AF-F0G154-F1
#
_entry.id   AF-F0G154-F1
#
_cell.length_a   1.000
_cell.length_b   1.000
_cell.length_c   1.000
_cell.angle_alpha   90.00
_cell.angle_beta   90.00
_cell.angle_gamma   90.00
#
_symmetry.space_group_name_H-M   'P 1'
#
loop_
_entity.id
_entity.type
_entity.pdbx_description
1 polymer ?
#
loop_
_entity_poly.entity_id
_entity_poly.type
_entity_poly.pdbx_seq_one_letter_code
_entity_poly.pdbx_strand_id
1 'polypeptide(L)' 'MPDEVHRALRVRAALHGRSTEAEVRDILEQAVLSEGRVKLGTLLAEIGREAGGVDLDIQRDKTPTDPMSFE' A
#
# COMPACT_ATOMS: atom_id res chain seq x y z
N MET A 1 20.65 1.37 -16.88
CA MET A 1 20.69 2.54 -15.98
C MET A 1 21.97 3.30 -16.27
N PRO A 2 21.98 4.64 -16.28
CA PRO A 2 23.22 5.40 -16.49
C PRO A 2 24.30 4.99 -15.47
N ASP A 3 25.55 4.86 -15.92
CA ASP A 3 26.65 4.35 -15.08
C ASP A 3 26.90 5.20 -13.84
N GLU A 4 26.68 6.51 -13.94
CA GLU A 4 26.78 7.43 -12.81
C GLU A 4 25.77 7.12 -11.71
N VAL A 5 24.51 6.84 -12.09
CA VAL A 5 23.45 6.45 -11.15
C VAL A 5 23.78 5.10 -10.50
N HIS A 6 24.35 4.15 -11.25
CA HIS A 6 24.78 2.86 -10.70
C HIS A 6 25.89 3.02 -9.65
N ARG A 7 26.89 3.87 -9.94
CA ARG A 7 27.99 4.15 -9.00
C ARG A 7 27.47 4.86 -7.75
N ALA A 8 26.60 5.85 -7.90
CA ALA A 8 26.00 6.56 -6.77
C ALA A 8 25.20 5.61 -5.87
N LEU A 9 24.38 4.72 -6.43
CA LEU A 9 23.63 3.72 -5.67
C LEU A 9 24.54 2.74 -4.94
N ARG A 10 25.63 2.29 -5.57
CA ARG A 10 26.62 1.41 -4.91
C ARG A 10 27.30 2.08 -3.72
N VAL A 11 27.70 3.35 -3.86
CA VAL A 11 28.32 4.11 -2.76
C VAL A 11 27.31 4.30 -1.63
N ARG A 12 26.08 4.70 -1.94
CA ARG A 12 25.01 4.87 -0.95
C ARG A 12 24.69 3.58 -0.20
N ALA A 13 24.58 2.46 -0.92
CA ALA A 13 24.37 1.14 -0.33
C ALA A 13 25.51 0.75 0.63
N ALA A 14 26.76 1.00 0.25
CA ALA A 14 27.92 0.75 1.10
C ALA A 14 27.91 1.62 2.37
N LEU A 15 27.54 2.90 2.27
CA LEU A 15 27.39 3.80 3.42
C LEU A 15 26.30 3.33 4.39
N HIS A 16 25.21 2.76 3.87
CA HIS A 16 24.14 2.18 4.68
C HIS A 16 24.40 0.72 5.11
N GLY A 17 25.55 0.13 4.76
CA GLY A 17 25.90 -1.24 5.13
C GLY A 17 25.01 -2.32 4.50
N ARG A 18 24.43 -2.07 3.31
CA ARG A 18 23.52 -3.00 2.62
C ARG A 18 23.94 -3.27 1.18
N SER A 19 23.31 -4.26 0.55
CA SER A 19 23.52 -4.53 -0.88
C SER A 19 22.88 -3.43 -1.73
N THR A 20 23.37 -3.25 -2.96
CA THR A 20 22.77 -2.31 -3.91
C THR A 20 21.30 -2.62 -4.18
N GLU A 21 20.92 -3.91 -4.22
CA GLU A 21 19.51 -4.30 -4.40
C GLU A 21 18.66 -3.88 -3.19
N ALA A 22 19.16 -4.08 -1.97
CA ALA A 22 18.46 -3.66 -0.76
C ALA A 22 18.28 -2.13 -0.71
N GLU A 23 19.28 -1.37 -1.18
CA GLU A 23 19.19 0.09 -1.33
C GLU A 23 18.10 0.50 -2.32
N VAL A 24 18.07 -0.13 -3.49
CA VAL A 24 17.05 0.16 -4.51
C VAL A 24 15.65 -0.17 -3.98
N ARG A 25 15.50 -1.33 -3.32
CA ARG A 25 14.22 -1.74 -2.75
C ARG A 25 13.68 -0.74 -1.73
N ASP A 26 14.53 -0.30 -0.81
CA ASP A 26 14.15 0.68 0.21
C ASP A 26 13.80 2.05 -0.38
N ILE A 27 14.56 2.53 -1.38
CA ILE A 27 14.20 3.77 -2.10
C ILE A 27 12.82 3.64 -2.76
N LEU A 28 12.55 2.51 -3.40
CA LEU A 28 11.25 2.26 -4.01
C LEU A 28 10.15 2.18 -2.96
N GLU A 29 10.35 1.46 -1.86
CA GLU A 29 9.40 1.38 -0.75
C GLU A 29 9.06 2.77 -0.21
N GLN A 30 10.07 3.60 0.08
CA GLN A 30 9.86 4.98 0.54
C GLN A 30 9.16 5.86 -0.49
N ALA A 31 9.46 5.68 -1.79
CA ALA A 31 8.83 6.46 -2.85
C ALA A 31 7.36 6.09 -3.10
N VAL A 32 7.00 4.82 -2.89
CA VAL A 32 5.64 4.32 -3.19
C VAL A 32 4.73 4.22 -1.97
N LEU A 33 5.30 4.13 -0.76
CA LEU A 33 4.54 4.11 0.48
C LEU A 33 4.40 5.54 0.98
N SER A 34 3.24 6.14 0.77
CA SER A 34 2.94 7.46 1.33
C SER A 34 2.96 7.42 2.86
N GLU A 35 3.66 8.38 3.47
CA GLU A 35 3.58 8.62 4.90
C GLU A 35 2.11 8.87 5.28
N GLY A 36 1.62 8.14 6.30
CA GLY A 36 0.22 8.23 6.73
C GLY A 36 -0.77 7.38 5.93
N ARG A 37 -0.32 6.51 5.00
CA ARG A 37 -1.23 5.54 4.37
C ARG A 37 -1.92 4.67 5.42
N VAL A 38 -3.24 4.78 5.49
CA VAL A 38 -4.05 3.86 6.31
C VAL A 38 -3.97 2.47 5.69
N LYS A 39 -3.45 1.51 6.48
CA LYS A 39 -3.49 0.09 6.13
C LYS A 39 -4.90 -0.44 6.38
N LEU A 40 -5.85 -0.07 5.51
CA LEU A 40 -7.28 -0.31 5.70
C LEU A 40 -7.61 -1.77 6.04
N GLY A 41 -6.99 -2.73 5.36
CA GLY A 41 -7.19 -4.15 5.65
C GLY A 41 -6.73 -4.55 7.06
N THR A 42 -5.60 -4.02 7.52
CA THR A 42 -5.12 -4.23 8.90
C THR A 42 -6.07 -3.60 9.91
N LEU A 43 -6.50 -2.36 9.68
CA LEU A 43 -7.45 -1.66 10.55
C LEU A 43 -8.79 -2.42 10.65
N LEU A 44 -9.34 -2.88 9.53
CA LEU A 44 -10.57 -3.68 9.52
C LEU A 44 -10.39 -5.03 10.23
N ALA A 45 -9.24 -5.69 10.07
CA ALA A 45 -8.93 -6.93 10.77
C ALA A 45 -8.83 -6.72 12.29
N GLU A 46 -8.26 -5.59 12.74
CA GLU A 46 -8.20 -5.21 14.16
C GLU A 46 -9.61 -5.00 14.73
N ILE A 47 -10.45 -4.22 14.03
CA ILE A 47 -11.85 -4.01 14.41
C ILE A 47 -12.60 -5.35 14.52
N GLY A 48 -12.44 -6.22 13.51
CA GLY A 48 -13.07 -7.55 13.53
C GLY A 48 -12.61 -8.41 14.70
N ARG A 49 -11.31 -8.39 15.04
CA ARG A 49 -10.76 -9.13 16.18
C ARG A 49 -11.28 -8.60 17.53
N GLU A 50 -11.34 -7.28 17.70
CA GLU A 50 -11.90 -6.64 18.90
C GLU A 50 -13.38 -6.97 19.09
N ALA A 51 -14.12 -7.11 17.99
CA ALA A 51 -15.52 -7.55 17.99
C ALA A 51 -15.71 -9.07 18.21
N GLY A 52 -14.63 -9.86 18.36
CA GLY A 52 -14.70 -11.31 18.54
C GLY A 52 -14.85 -12.11 17.24
N GLY A 53 -14.62 -11.48 16.09
CA GLY A 53 -14.91 -12.00 14.76
C GLY A 53 -16.34 -11.66 14.32
N VAL A 54 -16.51 -11.37 13.03
CA VAL A 54 -17.81 -11.10 12.42
C VAL A 54 -18.00 -11.96 11.19
N ASP A 55 -19.15 -12.63 11.10
CA ASP A 55 -19.62 -13.28 9.88
C ASP A 55 -20.83 -12.50 9.38
N LEU A 56 -20.71 -11.92 8.18
CA LEU A 56 -21.69 -10.99 7.63
C LEU A 56 -22.53 -11.70 6.56
N ASP A 57 -23.72 -12.15 6.92
CA ASP A 57 -24.72 -12.59 5.94
C ASP A 57 -25.51 -11.39 5.40
N ILE A 58 -24.82 -10.54 4.62
CA ILE A 58 -25.41 -9.37 3.99
C ILE A 58 -25.67 -9.67 2.51
N GLN A 59 -26.94 -9.70 2.13
CA GLN A 59 -27.34 -9.79 0.73
C GLN A 59 -27.38 -8.40 0.10
N ARG A 60 -26.69 -8.22 -1.03
CA ARG A 60 -26.74 -6.98 -1.80
C ARG A 60 -28.15 -6.81 -2.39
N ASP A 61 -28.76 -5.64 -2.19
CA ASP A 61 -29.95 -5.26 -2.94
C ASP A 61 -29.60 -5.12 -4.42
N LYS A 62 -30.35 -5.84 -5.26
CA LYS A 62 -30.17 -5.91 -6.71
C LYS A 62 -31.20 -5.07 -7.46
N THR A 63 -32.06 -4.35 -6.75
CA THR A 63 -33.03 -3.44 -7.35
C THR A 63 -32.29 -2.41 -8.19
N PRO A 64 -32.57 -2.33 -9.51
CA PRO A 64 -32.00 -1.30 -10.35
C PRO A 64 -32.38 0.08 -9.81
N THR A 65 -31.44 1.01 -9.82
CA THR A 65 -31.73 2.40 -9.46
C THR A 65 -32.54 3.05 -10.58
N ASP A 66 -33.54 3.86 -10.22
CA ASP A 66 -34.26 4.66 -11.20
C ASP A 66 -33.29 5.60 -11.94
N PRO A 67 -33.48 5.81 -13.26
CA PRO A 67 -32.67 6.74 -14.02
C PRO A 67 -32.78 8.16 -13.44
N MET A 68 -31.66 8.88 -13.38
CA MET A 68 -31.65 10.29 -13.02
C MET A 68 -32.33 11.12 -14.14
N SER A 69 -33.32 11.95 -13.81
CA SER A 69 -33.86 12.94 -14.74
C SER A 69 -32.98 14.19 -14.74
N PHE A 70 -32.73 14.75 -15.92
CA PHE A 70 -31.92 15.97 -16.10
C PHE A 70 -32.75 17.21 -16.45
N GLU A 71 -34.06 17.21 -16.14
CA GLU A 71 -34.92 18.41 -16.33
C GLU A 71 -34.52 19.57 -15.40
#